data_AF-A0A7G2CJW1-F1
#
_entry.id   AF-A0A7G2CJW1-F1
#
_cell.length_a   1.000
_cell.length_b   1.000
_cell.length_c   1.000
_cell.angle_alpha   90.00
_cell.angle_beta   90.00
_cell.angle_gamma   90.00
#
_symmetry.space_group_name_H-M   'P 1'
#
loop_
_entity.id
_entity.type
_entity.pdbx_description
1 polymer ?
#
loop_
_entity_poly.entity_id
_entity_poly.type
_entity_poly.pdbx_seq_one_letter_code
_entity_poly.pdbx_strand_id
1 'polypeptide(L)'
;MENIFIKEVSYKPEVVEYFLRDGFRSTSWLEEVCGAFGLVIAAIFGACIAASLLCLVYCLCAGRWESHTVIKTKPIRKTSSPVGAHGITHLAVIMDGNRRYGKRCGAAPLPSDTEKIAQVFQTLQLDTNVAASSVSQWMSQQYQQFLSLISHSALDGHRIGGEKLMAFISDCIELRIPMLTVYAFSTDNWKRPPHEVNVLMILFFFFFEQIRKLAKEKGIFIRFISTDPQQLPARVLSLMKQVECESRQVRPRRIVVNVCVSYSGQSEVRNACQAVVNKRIHDRTVEDTPVTTDEIKGQMLRSITQDAHEAEDATLFPSITDREPQVMLRTSGEQRISNFLLFESAYTEFFYLEKTWPTVTKGDLEDVIRQYSERDRRLGK
;
A
#
# COMPACT_ATOMS: atom_id res chain seq x y z
N MET A 1 -36.04 -8.77 39.35
CA MET A 1 -37.42 -9.27 39.25
C MET A 1 -38.28 -8.11 38.79
N GLU A 2 -38.60 -8.07 37.50
CA GLU A 2 -39.78 -7.37 36.99
C GLU A 2 -40.12 -8.01 35.64
N ASN A 3 -41.34 -8.53 35.57
CA ASN A 3 -41.85 -9.40 34.52
C ASN A 3 -42.48 -8.57 33.38
N ILE A 4 -42.04 -8.87 32.16
CA ILE A 4 -42.79 -9.16 30.95
C ILE A 4 -44.27 -8.70 30.91
N PHE A 5 -44.58 -7.78 29.99
CA PHE A 5 -45.90 -7.66 29.36
C PHE A 5 -45.75 -7.82 27.84
N ILE A 6 -46.40 -8.86 27.32
CA ILE A 6 -46.53 -9.18 25.89
C ILE A 6 -47.64 -8.28 25.33
N LYS A 7 -47.36 -7.55 24.24
CA LYS A 7 -48.38 -6.87 23.43
C LYS A 7 -48.71 -7.76 22.23
N GLU A 8 -49.91 -8.31 22.22
CA GLU A 8 -50.53 -8.92 21.05
C GLU A 8 -50.77 -7.85 19.98
N VAL A 9 -50.31 -8.11 18.76
CA VAL A 9 -50.64 -7.31 17.57
C VAL A 9 -51.75 -8.04 16.82
N SER A 10 -52.93 -7.43 16.81
CA SER A 10 -54.12 -7.88 16.09
C SER A 10 -53.97 -7.62 14.59
N TYR A 11 -54.17 -8.66 13.77
CA TYR A 11 -54.12 -8.61 12.30
C TYR A 11 -55.50 -8.14 11.77
N LYS A 12 -55.54 -7.04 11.00
CA LYS A 12 -56.71 -6.64 10.21
C LYS A 12 -56.65 -7.27 8.82
N PRO A 13 -57.69 -8.01 8.35
CA PRO A 13 -57.69 -8.65 7.04
C PRO A 13 -58.40 -7.77 6.00
N GLU A 14 -57.69 -6.82 5.36
CA GLU A 14 -58.30 -5.96 4.32
C GLU A 14 -57.44 -5.77 3.05
N VAL A 15 -56.46 -6.63 2.76
CA VAL A 15 -55.63 -6.50 1.54
C VAL A 15 -55.72 -7.71 0.58
N VAL A 16 -56.55 -8.71 0.89
CA VAL A 16 -56.64 -9.94 0.08
C VAL A 16 -57.81 -9.93 -0.92
N GLU A 17 -58.73 -8.97 -0.86
CA GLU A 17 -59.93 -8.96 -1.71
C GLU A 17 -59.84 -8.07 -2.97
N TYR A 18 -58.74 -7.35 -3.19
CA TYR A 18 -58.56 -6.54 -4.40
C TYR A 18 -57.90 -7.31 -5.56
N PHE A 19 -57.25 -8.46 -5.28
CA PHE A 19 -56.52 -9.23 -6.29
C PHE A 19 -57.32 -10.40 -6.91
N LEU A 20 -58.53 -10.69 -6.42
CA LEU A 20 -59.31 -11.85 -6.85
C LEU A 20 -60.56 -11.52 -7.69
N ARG A 21 -60.73 -10.27 -8.14
CA ARG A 21 -61.94 -9.86 -8.89
C ARG A 21 -61.75 -9.44 -10.35
N ASP A 22 -60.53 -9.15 -10.82
CA ASP A 22 -60.30 -8.71 -12.22
C ASP A 22 -59.29 -9.53 -13.02
N GLY A 23 -58.78 -10.63 -12.46
CA GLY A 23 -57.77 -11.47 -13.09
C GLY A 23 -58.32 -12.51 -14.08
N PHE A 24 -59.17 -12.15 -15.06
CA PHE A 24 -59.50 -13.04 -16.18
C PHE A 24 -60.13 -12.29 -17.37
N ARG A 25 -59.42 -11.34 -17.99
CA ARG A 25 -59.78 -10.85 -19.34
C ARG A 25 -58.55 -10.56 -20.22
N SER A 26 -58.55 -11.27 -21.35
CA SER A 26 -57.74 -11.11 -22.57
C SER A 26 -56.35 -11.75 -22.60
N THR A 27 -56.25 -12.82 -23.39
CA THR A 27 -55.01 -13.44 -23.88
C THR A 27 -54.27 -12.56 -24.90
N SER A 28 -54.82 -11.40 -25.27
CA SER A 28 -54.24 -10.50 -26.28
C SER A 28 -53.04 -9.69 -25.78
N TRP A 29 -52.99 -9.34 -24.48
CA TRP A 29 -51.88 -8.54 -23.94
C TRP A 29 -50.56 -9.33 -23.87
N LEU A 30 -50.63 -10.63 -23.56
CA LEU A 30 -49.46 -11.52 -23.57
C LEU A 30 -48.91 -11.75 -24.99
N GLU A 31 -49.78 -11.82 -26.00
CA GLU A 31 -49.38 -11.94 -27.41
C GLU A 31 -48.69 -10.65 -27.91
N GLU A 32 -49.19 -9.48 -27.52
CA GLU A 32 -48.57 -8.18 -27.86
C GLU A 32 -47.20 -7.99 -27.19
N VAL A 33 -47.08 -8.35 -25.90
CA VAL A 33 -45.80 -8.24 -25.16
C VAL A 33 -44.76 -9.23 -25.69
N CYS A 34 -45.13 -10.47 -26.01
CA CYS A 34 -44.22 -11.43 -26.62
C CYS A 34 -43.81 -11.03 -28.06
N GLY A 35 -44.72 -10.45 -28.84
CA GLY A 35 -44.42 -9.93 -30.17
C GLY A 35 -43.46 -8.74 -30.15
N ALA A 36 -43.67 -7.79 -29.22
CA ALA A 36 -42.78 -6.64 -29.04
C ALA A 36 -41.38 -7.07 -28.56
N PHE A 37 -41.29 -8.05 -27.65
CA PHE A 37 -40.00 -8.56 -27.17
C PHE A 37 -39.23 -9.31 -28.27
N GLY A 38 -39.93 -10.07 -29.11
CA GLY A 38 -39.35 -10.75 -30.27
C GLY A 38 -38.78 -9.78 -31.31
N LEU A 39 -39.47 -8.66 -31.57
CA LEU A 39 -38.99 -7.60 -32.48
C LEU A 39 -37.74 -6.90 -31.97
N VAL A 40 -37.65 -6.64 -30.66
CA VAL A 40 -36.47 -6.04 -30.03
C VAL A 40 -35.26 -6.98 -30.13
N ILE A 41 -35.45 -8.28 -29.86
CA ILE A 41 -34.37 -9.28 -29.97
C ILE A 41 -33.90 -9.40 -31.43
N ALA A 42 -34.83 -9.43 -32.40
CA ALA A 42 -34.49 -9.48 -33.82
C ALA A 42 -33.72 -8.23 -34.28
N ALA A 43 -34.09 -7.04 -33.79
CA ALA A 43 -33.38 -5.79 -34.09
C ALA A 43 -31.96 -5.78 -33.51
N ILE A 44 -31.77 -6.26 -32.27
CA ILE A 44 -30.45 -6.38 -31.64
C ILE A 44 -29.58 -7.38 -32.42
N PHE A 45 -30.11 -8.56 -32.77
CA PHE A 45 -29.38 -9.54 -33.57
C PHE A 45 -29.02 -9.00 -34.96
N GLY A 46 -29.94 -8.28 -35.61
CA GLY A 46 -29.68 -7.61 -36.88
C GLY A 46 -28.56 -6.58 -36.79
N ALA A 47 -28.54 -5.77 -35.73
CA ALA A 47 -27.48 -4.78 -35.49
C ALA A 47 -26.12 -5.44 -35.23
N CYS A 48 -26.07 -6.54 -34.48
CA CYS A 48 -24.84 -7.29 -34.22
C CYS A 48 -24.27 -7.94 -35.49
N ILE A 49 -25.14 -8.48 -36.37
CA ILE A 49 -24.73 -9.04 -37.66
C ILE A 49 -24.21 -7.92 -38.58
N ALA A 50 -24.90 -6.79 -38.65
CA ALA A 50 -24.46 -5.64 -39.45
C ALA A 50 -23.10 -5.09 -38.98
N ALA A 51 -22.87 -4.97 -37.66
CA ALA A 51 -21.59 -4.57 -37.10
C ALA A 51 -20.47 -5.56 -37.40
N SER A 52 -20.77 -6.86 -37.35
CA SER A 52 -19.81 -7.92 -37.67
C SER A 52 -19.44 -7.92 -39.17
N LEU A 53 -20.42 -7.69 -40.06
CA LEU A 53 -20.18 -7.55 -41.49
C LEU A 53 -19.39 -6.28 -41.82
N LEU A 54 -19.67 -5.15 -41.15
CA LEU A 54 -18.89 -3.92 -41.28
C LEU A 54 -17.44 -4.12 -40.83
N CYS A 55 -17.22 -4.85 -39.74
CA CYS A 55 -15.87 -5.19 -39.27
C CYS A 55 -15.14 -6.10 -40.26
N LEU A 56 -15.83 -7.09 -40.84
CA LEU A 56 -15.28 -7.97 -41.87
C LEU A 56 -14.92 -7.19 -43.15
N VAL A 57 -15.80 -6.29 -43.60
CA VAL A 57 -15.54 -5.40 -44.74
C VAL A 57 -14.37 -4.46 -44.43
N TYR A 58 -14.28 -3.91 -43.22
CA TYR A 58 -13.14 -3.10 -42.81
C TYR A 58 -11.83 -3.88 -42.84
N CYS A 59 -11.80 -5.12 -42.33
CA CYS A 59 -10.61 -5.98 -42.40
C CYS A 59 -10.24 -6.36 -43.83
N LEU A 60 -11.22 -6.62 -44.70
CA LEU A 60 -10.99 -6.92 -46.13
C LEU A 60 -10.50 -5.70 -46.92
N CYS A 61 -10.99 -4.50 -46.59
CA CYS A 61 -10.53 -3.25 -47.18
C CYS A 61 -9.15 -2.83 -46.65
N ALA A 62 -8.88 -3.01 -45.35
CA ALA A 62 -7.57 -2.75 -44.74
C ALA A 62 -6.49 -3.72 -45.26
N GLY A 63 -6.85 -4.98 -45.56
CA GLY A 63 -5.96 -5.97 -46.14
C GLY A 63 -5.55 -5.73 -47.61
N ARG A 64 -6.08 -4.69 -48.27
CA ARG A 64 -5.73 -4.31 -49.65
C ARG A 64 -4.79 -3.10 -49.76
N TRP A 65 -4.29 -2.57 -48.64
CA TRP A 65 -3.47 -1.35 -48.59
C TRP A 65 -2.08 -1.56 -47.98
N GLU A 66 -1.47 -2.73 -48.19
CA GLU A 66 -0.05 -2.94 -47.93
C GLU A 66 0.69 -3.36 -49.20
N SER A 67 1.08 -2.38 -50.01
CA SER A 67 2.15 -2.53 -50.98
C SER A 67 3.02 -1.28 -50.99
N HIS A 68 4.29 -1.49 -50.61
CA HIS A 68 5.46 -0.62 -50.78
C HIS A 68 5.76 0.48 -49.74
N THR A 69 6.28 0.08 -48.57
CA THR A 69 7.50 0.72 -48.00
C THR A 69 8.23 -0.24 -47.06
N VAL A 70 9.43 -0.71 -47.45
CA VAL A 70 10.32 -1.48 -46.56
C VAL A 70 10.96 -0.52 -45.56
N ILE A 71 10.34 -0.37 -44.39
CA ILE A 71 11.01 0.18 -43.21
C ILE A 71 11.50 -1.03 -42.41
N LYS A 72 12.82 -1.14 -42.22
CA LYS A 72 13.42 -2.14 -41.33
C LYS A 72 12.89 -1.94 -39.91
N THR A 73 11.85 -2.67 -39.53
CA THR A 73 11.36 -2.73 -38.16
C THR A 73 12.34 -3.58 -37.35
N LYS A 74 13.00 -2.95 -36.38
CA LYS A 74 13.69 -3.66 -35.29
C LYS A 74 12.67 -4.60 -34.63
N PRO A 75 13.09 -5.79 -34.14
CA PRO A 75 12.17 -6.73 -33.52
C PRO A 75 11.46 -6.03 -32.36
N ILE A 76 10.12 -6.10 -32.37
CA ILE A 76 9.28 -5.68 -31.26
C ILE A 76 9.76 -6.49 -30.05
N ARG A 77 10.50 -5.84 -29.15
CA ARG A 77 10.82 -6.38 -27.83
C ARG A 77 9.47 -6.75 -27.22
N LYS A 78 9.22 -8.04 -26.96
CA LYS A 78 8.18 -8.47 -26.01
C LYS A 78 8.36 -7.59 -24.77
N THR A 79 7.44 -6.68 -24.53
CA THR A 79 7.41 -5.90 -23.30
C THR A 79 7.22 -6.90 -22.18
N SER A 80 8.31 -7.25 -21.48
CA SER A 80 8.24 -8.13 -20.33
C SER A 80 7.25 -7.51 -19.33
N SER A 81 6.30 -8.32 -18.83
CA SER A 81 5.38 -7.89 -17.77
C SER A 81 6.13 -7.12 -16.67
N PRO A 82 5.58 -5.99 -16.19
CA PRO A 82 6.21 -5.23 -15.10
C PRO A 82 6.24 -6.02 -13.79
N VAL A 83 5.43 -7.07 -13.68
CA VAL A 83 5.36 -8.01 -12.54
C VAL A 83 6.15 -9.26 -12.88
N GLY A 84 6.85 -9.83 -11.89
CA GLY A 84 7.46 -11.15 -12.01
C GLY A 84 6.42 -12.24 -12.30
N ALA A 85 6.88 -13.39 -12.82
CA ALA A 85 6.00 -14.51 -13.18
C ALA A 85 5.16 -15.06 -12.01
N HIS A 86 5.57 -14.75 -10.78
CA HIS A 86 4.88 -15.11 -9.54
C HIS A 86 3.60 -14.31 -9.26
N GLY A 87 3.34 -13.21 -9.98
CA GLY A 87 2.08 -12.46 -9.89
C GLY A 87 1.87 -11.66 -8.58
N ILE A 88 2.90 -11.50 -7.75
CA ILE A 88 2.85 -10.65 -6.55
C ILE A 88 3.10 -9.21 -6.97
N THR A 89 2.08 -8.38 -6.84
CA THR A 89 2.12 -6.94 -7.14
C THR A 89 2.42 -6.09 -5.91
N HIS A 90 2.04 -6.56 -4.72
CA HIS A 90 2.17 -5.84 -3.47
C HIS A 90 2.59 -6.77 -2.32
N LEU A 91 3.81 -6.54 -1.81
CA LEU A 91 4.41 -7.22 -0.67
C LEU A 91 4.40 -6.29 0.56
N ALA A 92 3.88 -6.75 1.68
CA ALA A 92 3.99 -6.07 2.97
C ALA A 92 4.98 -6.78 3.89
N VAL A 93 5.76 -6.02 4.67
CA VAL A 93 6.80 -6.59 5.54
C VAL A 93 6.83 -5.94 6.93
N ILE A 94 6.77 -6.76 7.98
CA ILE A 94 7.04 -6.37 9.37
C ILE A 94 8.49 -6.76 9.70
N MET A 95 9.37 -5.77 9.74
CA MET A 95 10.82 -5.91 9.90
C MET A 95 11.23 -6.12 11.37
N ASP A 96 10.81 -7.24 11.96
CA ASP A 96 10.98 -7.54 13.38
C ASP A 96 12.31 -8.28 13.69
N GLY A 97 12.76 -8.20 14.93
CA GLY A 97 13.95 -8.90 15.43
C GLY A 97 15.25 -8.09 15.42
N ASN A 98 15.23 -6.80 15.05
CA ASN A 98 16.40 -5.93 15.05
C ASN A 98 17.13 -5.90 16.41
N ARG A 99 16.40 -5.69 17.52
CA ARG A 99 16.98 -5.70 18.86
C ARG A 99 17.52 -7.07 19.27
N ARG A 100 16.83 -8.14 18.88
CA ARG A 100 17.29 -9.52 19.16
C ARG A 100 18.60 -9.82 18.45
N TYR A 101 18.74 -9.35 17.20
CA TYR A 101 19.98 -9.43 16.47
C TYR A 101 21.09 -8.62 17.16
N GLY A 102 20.83 -7.34 17.47
CA GLY A 102 21.81 -6.49 18.15
C GLY A 102 22.29 -7.06 19.49
N LYS A 103 21.38 -7.61 20.31
CA LYS A 103 21.73 -8.28 21.58
C LYS A 103 22.60 -9.53 21.39
N ARG A 104 22.43 -10.26 20.28
CA ARG A 104 23.23 -11.47 19.98
C ARG A 104 24.62 -11.13 19.48
N CYS A 105 24.76 -10.06 18.71
CA CYS A 105 26.02 -9.64 18.10
C CYS A 105 26.83 -8.67 18.97
N GLY A 106 26.17 -7.99 19.91
CA GLY A 106 26.77 -7.01 20.80
C GLY A 106 27.07 -7.56 22.20
N ALA A 107 27.99 -6.88 22.92
CA ALA A 107 28.34 -7.20 24.30
C ALA A 107 27.52 -6.38 25.33
N ALA A 108 26.93 -5.25 24.92
CA ALA A 108 26.26 -4.30 25.82
C ALA A 108 24.74 -4.24 25.61
N PRO A 109 23.93 -4.30 26.68
CA PRO A 109 22.46 -4.27 26.58
C PRO A 109 21.89 -2.87 26.25
N LEU A 110 22.65 -1.80 26.50
CA LEU A 110 22.26 -0.39 26.33
C LEU A 110 23.37 0.41 25.60
N PRO A 111 23.04 1.54 24.94
CA PRO A 111 24.04 2.45 24.40
C PRO A 111 24.96 2.99 25.50
N SER A 112 26.21 3.28 25.15
CA SER A 112 27.25 3.62 26.13
C SER A 112 27.04 4.98 26.82
N ASP A 113 26.29 5.90 26.20
CA ASP A 113 26.10 7.27 26.70
C ASP A 113 24.79 7.89 26.17
N THR A 114 23.72 7.81 26.97
CA THR A 114 22.38 8.30 26.58
C THR A 114 22.29 9.82 26.50
N GLU A 115 23.13 10.55 27.25
CA GLU A 115 23.17 12.02 27.20
C GLU A 115 23.76 12.51 25.89
N LYS A 116 24.88 11.91 25.44
CA LYS A 116 25.45 12.23 24.13
C LYS A 116 24.49 11.90 22.98
N ILE A 117 23.70 10.83 23.08
CA ILE A 117 22.66 10.52 22.09
C ILE A 117 21.61 11.64 22.05
N ALA A 118 21.17 12.13 23.20
CA ALA A 118 20.23 13.25 23.26
C ALA A 118 20.83 14.54 22.67
N GLN A 119 22.12 14.80 22.90
CA GLN A 119 22.83 15.94 22.30
C GLN A 119 22.89 15.81 20.77
N VAL A 120 23.31 14.66 20.23
CA VAL A 120 23.31 14.42 18.78
C VAL A 120 21.90 14.61 18.21
N PHE A 121 20.87 14.06 18.88
CA PHE A 121 19.49 14.24 18.45
C PHE A 121 19.09 15.72 18.38
N GLN A 122 19.39 16.51 19.42
CA GLN A 122 19.12 17.95 19.45
C GLN A 122 19.88 18.69 18.35
N THR A 123 21.18 18.39 18.16
CA THR A 123 22.00 18.98 17.09
C THR A 123 21.41 18.71 15.71
N LEU A 124 20.89 17.49 15.48
CA LEU A 124 20.20 17.16 14.23
C LEU A 124 18.88 17.90 14.06
N GLN A 125 18.24 18.43 15.11
CA GLN A 125 17.03 19.25 14.95
C GLN A 125 17.30 20.72 14.60
N LEU A 126 18.53 21.20 14.76
CA LEU A 126 18.88 22.61 14.50
C LEU A 126 19.01 22.90 13.01
N ASP A 127 18.41 23.99 12.53
CA ASP A 127 18.62 24.45 11.15
C ASP A 127 20.08 24.89 10.94
N THR A 128 20.79 24.13 10.13
CA THR A 128 22.18 24.43 9.77
C THR A 128 22.20 25.24 8.49
N ASN A 129 22.31 26.57 8.59
CA ASN A 129 22.64 27.46 7.47
C ASN A 129 24.10 27.25 7.04
N VAL A 130 24.37 26.16 6.34
CA VAL A 130 25.72 25.71 5.99
C VAL A 130 25.77 25.43 4.48
N ALA A 131 26.87 25.80 3.82
CA ALA A 131 27.07 25.55 2.39
C ALA A 131 27.01 24.05 2.05
N ALA A 132 26.56 23.69 0.85
CA ALA A 132 26.26 22.28 0.50
C ALA A 132 27.46 21.31 0.67
N SER A 133 28.69 21.76 0.38
CA SER A 133 29.91 20.95 0.57
C SER A 133 30.21 20.68 2.06
N SER A 134 30.00 21.68 2.93
CA SER A 134 30.16 21.53 4.36
C SER A 134 29.01 20.76 5.02
N VAL A 135 27.81 20.74 4.43
CA VAL A 135 26.70 19.89 4.88
C VAL A 135 27.04 18.40 4.77
N SER A 136 27.62 17.95 3.66
CA SER A 136 27.97 16.52 3.50
C SER A 136 29.04 16.06 4.48
N GLN A 137 30.04 16.90 4.74
CA GLN A 137 31.09 16.60 5.73
C GLN A 137 30.53 16.59 7.15
N TRP A 138 29.71 17.58 7.49
CA TRP A 138 29.03 17.64 8.78
C TRP A 138 28.12 16.42 9.01
N MET A 139 27.31 16.05 8.02
CA MET A 139 26.46 14.85 8.07
C MET A 139 27.26 13.59 8.36
N SER A 140 28.39 13.43 7.66
CA SER A 140 29.28 12.28 7.85
C SER A 140 29.87 12.26 9.26
N GLN A 141 30.29 13.42 9.78
CA GLN A 141 30.82 13.54 11.14
C GLN A 141 29.77 13.21 12.20
N GLN A 142 28.55 13.75 12.07
CA GLN A 142 27.44 13.47 12.99
C GLN A 142 27.08 11.98 12.96
N TYR A 143 27.07 11.37 11.77
CA TYR A 143 26.80 9.94 11.63
C TYR A 143 27.88 9.10 12.32
N GLN A 144 29.16 9.37 12.09
CA GLN A 144 30.25 8.62 12.73
C GLN A 144 30.25 8.77 14.26
N GLN A 145 30.01 9.99 14.76
CA GLN A 145 29.84 10.23 16.19
C GLN A 145 28.68 9.38 16.74
N PHE A 146 27.52 9.42 16.09
CA PHE A 146 26.36 8.63 16.48
C PHE A 146 26.62 7.12 16.44
N LEU A 147 27.29 6.62 15.40
CA LEU A 147 27.65 5.21 15.28
C LEU A 147 28.49 4.73 16.46
N SER A 148 29.50 5.51 16.87
CA SER A 148 30.33 5.14 18.01
C SER A 148 29.55 5.01 19.33
N LEU A 149 28.41 5.70 19.48
CA LEU A 149 27.55 5.63 20.67
C LEU A 149 26.64 4.40 20.71
N ILE A 150 26.23 3.88 19.56
CA ILE A 150 25.29 2.75 19.47
C ILE A 150 25.97 1.44 19.09
N SER A 151 27.22 1.48 18.60
CA SER A 151 27.92 0.29 18.11
C SER A 151 28.00 -0.80 19.19
N HIS A 152 27.81 -2.06 18.78
CA HIS A 152 27.80 -3.22 19.68
C HIS A 152 26.72 -3.20 20.78
N SER A 153 25.68 -2.37 20.62
CA SER A 153 24.51 -2.37 21.49
C SER A 153 23.32 -3.09 20.85
N ALA A 154 22.31 -3.41 21.67
CA ALA A 154 21.01 -3.89 21.19
C ALA A 154 20.38 -2.97 20.11
N LEU A 155 20.65 -1.66 20.18
CA LEU A 155 20.09 -0.68 19.25
C LEU A 155 20.86 -0.59 17.94
N ASP A 156 22.11 -1.07 17.89
CA ASP A 156 22.87 -1.19 16.63
C ASP A 156 22.16 -2.11 15.63
N GLY A 157 21.41 -3.09 16.14
CA GLY A 157 20.59 -3.96 15.30
C GLY A 157 19.55 -3.20 14.47
N HIS A 158 19.10 -2.02 14.90
CA HIS A 158 18.22 -1.17 14.09
C HIS A 158 18.96 -0.51 12.92
N ARG A 159 20.24 -0.14 13.10
CA ARG A 159 21.07 0.33 11.99
C ARG A 159 21.25 -0.75 10.94
N ILE A 160 21.69 -1.94 11.35
CA ILE A 160 21.83 -3.08 10.43
C ILE A 160 20.48 -3.40 9.75
N GLY A 161 19.37 -3.28 10.48
CA GLY A 161 18.03 -3.45 9.92
C GLY A 161 17.68 -2.44 8.82
N GLY A 162 18.08 -1.17 8.98
CA GLY A 162 17.92 -0.14 7.94
C GLY A 162 18.77 -0.41 6.70
N GLU A 163 20.03 -0.83 6.88
CA GLU A 163 20.89 -1.26 5.78
C GLU A 163 20.30 -2.47 5.05
N LYS A 164 19.75 -3.43 5.80
CA LYS A 164 19.09 -4.61 5.24
C LYS A 164 17.86 -4.25 4.41
N LEU A 165 17.10 -3.22 4.78
CA LEU A 165 15.98 -2.73 3.98
C LEU A 165 16.43 -2.23 2.60
N MET A 166 17.56 -1.53 2.49
CA MET A 166 18.09 -1.08 1.19
C MET A 166 18.44 -2.25 0.27
N ALA A 167 19.06 -3.29 0.85
CA ALA A 167 19.35 -4.52 0.13
C ALA A 167 18.05 -5.22 -0.29
N PHE A 168 17.08 -5.34 0.62
CA PHE A 168 15.80 -5.98 0.36
C PHE A 168 14.97 -5.27 -0.72
N ILE A 169 15.00 -3.93 -0.77
CA ILE A 169 14.38 -3.16 -1.88
C ILE A 169 15.03 -3.53 -3.22
N SER A 170 16.36 -3.71 -3.24
CA SER A 170 17.06 -4.16 -4.45
C SER A 170 16.66 -5.58 -4.87
N ASP A 171 16.48 -6.48 -3.90
CA ASP A 171 15.98 -7.84 -4.13
C ASP A 171 14.55 -7.80 -4.74
N CYS A 172 13.64 -7.00 -4.17
CA CYS A 172 12.29 -6.81 -4.71
C CYS A 172 12.29 -6.27 -6.14
N ILE A 173 13.16 -5.31 -6.46
CA ILE A 173 13.33 -4.76 -7.80
C ILE A 173 13.80 -5.84 -8.79
N GLU A 174 14.73 -6.70 -8.38
CA GLU A 174 15.25 -7.79 -9.22
C GLU A 174 14.17 -8.84 -9.48
N LEU A 175 13.40 -9.18 -8.46
CA LEU A 175 12.27 -10.11 -8.53
C LEU A 175 11.04 -9.50 -9.20
N ARG A 176 11.05 -8.21 -9.52
CA ARG A 176 9.94 -7.45 -10.14
C ARG A 176 8.68 -7.48 -9.29
N ILE A 177 8.83 -7.18 -8.01
CA ILE A 177 7.74 -6.84 -7.10
C ILE A 177 7.48 -5.32 -7.23
N PRO A 178 6.35 -4.89 -7.81
CA PRO A 178 6.05 -3.48 -8.08
C PRO A 178 5.85 -2.62 -6.85
N MET A 179 5.32 -3.15 -5.75
CA MET A 179 5.03 -2.41 -4.53
C MET A 179 5.52 -3.15 -3.28
N LEU A 180 6.23 -2.42 -2.42
CA LEU A 180 6.68 -2.87 -1.11
C LEU A 180 6.15 -1.92 -0.03
N THR A 181 5.47 -2.45 0.99
CA THR A 181 5.02 -1.68 2.16
C THR A 181 5.71 -2.20 3.41
N VAL A 182 6.47 -1.35 4.11
CA VAL A 182 7.27 -1.77 5.28
C VAL A 182 6.83 -1.09 6.55
N TYR A 183 6.76 -1.86 7.64
CA TYR A 183 6.46 -1.33 8.97
C TYR A 183 7.74 -0.84 9.66
N ALA A 184 8.07 0.44 9.50
CA ALA A 184 9.30 1.02 10.05
C ALA A 184 9.14 1.49 11.52
N PHE A 185 8.00 2.09 11.87
CA PHE A 185 7.73 2.54 13.24
C PHE A 185 6.23 2.60 13.54
N SER A 186 5.77 1.88 14.56
CA SER A 186 4.38 1.94 15.01
C SER A 186 4.11 3.13 15.93
N THR A 187 2.85 3.57 16.04
CA THR A 187 2.47 4.55 17.07
C THR A 187 2.71 4.01 18.49
N ASP A 188 2.63 2.69 18.71
CA ASP A 188 2.94 2.10 20.02
C ASP A 188 4.43 2.17 20.37
N ASN A 189 5.32 2.35 19.38
CA ASN A 189 6.75 2.46 19.64
C ASN A 189 7.16 3.76 20.34
N TRP A 190 6.28 4.77 20.37
CA TRP A 190 6.50 5.98 21.18
C TRP A 190 6.49 5.70 22.69
N LYS A 191 5.92 4.57 23.13
CA LYS A 191 5.93 4.12 24.53
C LYS A 191 7.28 3.50 24.96
N ARG A 192 8.24 3.37 24.04
CA ARG A 192 9.59 2.89 24.34
C ARG A 192 10.37 3.93 25.16
N PRO A 193 11.47 3.53 25.83
CA PRO A 193 12.32 4.48 26.54
C PRO A 193 12.77 5.65 25.65
N PRO A 194 12.80 6.91 26.14
CA PRO A 194 13.10 8.08 25.32
C PRO A 194 14.42 8.02 24.54
N HIS A 195 15.48 7.46 25.14
CA HIS A 195 16.76 7.30 24.46
C HIS A 195 16.68 6.33 23.25
N GLU A 196 15.85 5.29 23.33
CA GLU A 196 15.62 4.35 22.21
C GLU A 196 14.84 5.05 21.09
N VAL A 197 13.83 5.86 21.45
CA VAL A 197 13.10 6.69 20.48
C VAL A 197 14.05 7.67 19.79
N ASN A 198 14.93 8.36 20.53
CA ASN A 198 15.92 9.27 19.97
C ASN A 198 16.84 8.56 18.97
N VAL A 199 17.34 7.37 19.30
CA VAL A 199 18.16 6.56 18.37
C VAL A 199 17.40 6.26 17.09
N LEU A 200 16.13 5.88 17.17
CA LEU A 200 15.31 5.57 15.99
C LEU A 200 15.05 6.81 15.13
N MET A 201 14.80 7.98 15.74
CA MET A 201 14.63 9.24 15.01
C MET A 201 15.93 9.69 14.33
N ILE A 202 17.08 9.52 14.98
CA ILE A 202 18.39 9.78 14.36
C ILE A 202 18.61 8.84 13.17
N LEU A 203 18.34 7.54 13.33
CA LEU A 203 18.46 6.57 12.25
C LEU A 203 17.54 6.91 11.08
N PHE A 204 16.29 7.32 11.32
CA PHE A 204 15.40 7.77 10.24
C PHE A 204 15.97 8.95 9.47
N PHE A 205 16.52 9.95 10.16
CA PHE A 205 17.15 11.07 9.49
C PHE A 205 18.26 10.65 8.53
N PHE A 206 19.18 9.76 8.96
CA PHE A 206 20.26 9.29 8.10
C PHE A 206 19.80 8.32 7.00
N PHE A 207 18.92 7.37 7.32
CA PHE A 207 18.43 6.40 6.33
C PHE A 207 17.51 7.04 5.29
N PHE A 208 16.76 8.09 5.62
CA PHE A 208 15.95 8.80 4.63
C PHE A 208 16.82 9.57 3.63
N GLU A 209 17.96 10.11 4.04
CA GLU A 209 18.96 10.63 3.10
C GLU A 209 19.60 9.54 2.25
N GLN A 210 19.84 8.36 2.82
CA GLN A 210 20.38 7.23 2.05
C GLN A 210 19.37 6.68 1.04
N ILE A 211 18.10 6.49 1.42
CA ILE A 211 17.06 5.98 0.51
C ILE A 211 16.74 7.00 -0.57
N ARG A 212 16.85 8.30 -0.29
CA ARG A 212 16.75 9.38 -1.29
C ARG A 212 17.76 9.23 -2.41
N LYS A 213 19.02 8.90 -2.09
CA LYS A 213 20.07 8.63 -3.10
C LYS A 213 19.77 7.35 -3.86
N LEU A 214 19.46 6.27 -3.12
CA LEU A 214 19.11 4.98 -3.70
C LEU A 214 17.92 5.08 -4.66
N ALA A 215 16.95 5.93 -4.36
CA ALA A 215 15.77 6.14 -5.18
C ALA A 215 16.10 6.70 -6.55
N LYS A 216 16.99 7.69 -6.62
CA LYS A 216 17.48 8.26 -7.88
C LYS A 216 18.25 7.21 -8.68
N GLU A 217 19.10 6.43 -8.02
CA GLU A 217 19.93 5.40 -8.66
C GLU A 217 19.14 4.20 -9.19
N LYS A 218 18.11 3.75 -8.44
CA LYS A 218 17.39 2.51 -8.70
C LYS A 218 15.97 2.69 -9.20
N GLY A 219 15.52 3.91 -9.45
CA GLY A 219 14.17 4.16 -9.96
C GLY A 219 13.08 3.90 -8.92
N ILE A 220 13.29 4.26 -7.65
CA ILE A 220 12.34 4.01 -6.57
C ILE A 220 11.43 5.23 -6.40
N PHE A 221 10.12 5.00 -6.33
CA PHE A 221 9.19 6.00 -5.82
C PHE A 221 8.90 5.70 -4.35
N ILE A 222 9.26 6.62 -3.45
CA ILE A 222 9.09 6.48 -2.01
C ILE A 222 7.84 7.23 -1.58
N ARG A 223 7.00 6.59 -0.76
CA ARG A 223 5.84 7.20 -0.11
C ARG A 223 5.96 6.99 1.39
N PHE A 224 5.76 8.03 2.20
CA PHE A 224 5.69 7.89 3.64
C PHE A 224 4.23 7.85 4.08
N ILE A 225 3.87 6.79 4.80
CA ILE A 225 2.52 6.61 5.34
C ILE A 225 2.61 6.81 6.86
N SER A 226 1.90 7.80 7.38
CA SER A 226 1.92 8.14 8.81
C SER A 226 0.53 8.51 9.28
N THR A 227 0.07 7.85 10.33
CA THR A 227 -1.24 8.15 10.95
C THR A 227 -1.14 9.18 12.06
N ASP A 228 0.07 9.43 12.55
CA ASP A 228 0.35 10.48 13.53
C ASP A 228 1.68 11.19 13.18
N PRO A 229 1.70 11.98 12.09
CA PRO A 229 2.91 12.67 11.64
C PRO A 229 3.32 13.82 12.56
N GLN A 230 2.41 14.35 13.39
CA GLN A 230 2.69 15.49 14.28
C GLN A 230 3.61 15.10 15.45
N GLN A 231 3.65 13.81 15.81
CA GLN A 231 4.55 13.30 16.83
C GLN A 231 6.02 13.20 16.38
N LEU A 232 6.25 13.23 15.05
CA LEU A 232 7.61 13.17 14.49
C LEU A 232 8.34 14.50 14.70
N PRO A 233 9.67 14.47 14.93
CA PRO A 233 10.46 15.70 14.97
C PRO A 233 10.33 16.47 13.65
N ALA A 234 10.18 17.80 13.73
CA ALA A 234 9.87 18.65 12.58
C ALA A 234 10.85 18.47 11.41
N ARG A 235 12.15 18.31 11.71
CA ARG A 235 13.16 18.09 10.66
C ARG A 235 13.02 16.73 9.98
N VAL A 236 12.66 15.68 10.72
CA VAL A 236 12.42 14.35 10.16
C VAL A 236 11.19 14.38 9.26
N LEU A 237 10.09 14.99 9.72
CA LEU A 237 8.88 15.14 8.90
C LEU A 237 9.14 15.97 7.64
N SER A 238 9.90 17.07 7.75
CA SER A 238 10.30 17.88 6.60
C SER A 238 11.13 17.06 5.60
N LEU A 239 12.12 16.31 6.09
CA LEU A 239 12.93 15.41 5.26
C LEU A 239 12.05 14.36 4.55
N MET A 240 11.12 13.72 5.26
CA MET A 240 10.19 12.75 4.66
C MET A 240 9.43 13.37 3.48
N LYS A 241 8.87 14.58 3.66
CA LYS A 241 8.17 15.30 2.59
C LYS A 241 9.08 15.59 1.40
N GLN A 242 10.31 16.07 1.66
CA GLN A 242 11.29 16.36 0.60
C GLN A 242 11.66 15.09 -0.19
N VAL A 243 11.98 14.01 0.52
CA VAL A 243 12.35 12.72 -0.10
C VAL A 243 11.22 12.17 -0.95
N GLU A 244 9.98 12.18 -0.43
CA GLU A 244 8.81 11.74 -1.19
C GLU A 244 8.64 12.59 -2.46
N CYS A 245 8.58 13.93 -2.33
CA CYS A 245 8.42 14.84 -3.47
C CYS A 245 9.52 14.71 -4.53
N GLU A 246 10.78 14.50 -4.12
CA GLU A 246 11.87 14.28 -5.07
C GLU A 246 11.75 12.91 -5.76
N SER A 247 11.42 11.87 -5.01
CA SER A 247 11.26 10.53 -5.58
C SER A 247 10.05 10.45 -6.52
N ARG A 248 9.06 11.33 -6.37
CA ARG A 248 7.96 11.49 -7.34
C ARG A 248 8.48 11.82 -8.74
N GLN A 249 9.61 12.53 -8.87
CA GLN A 249 10.16 12.93 -10.18
C GLN A 249 11.00 11.83 -10.84
N VAL A 250 11.34 10.77 -10.11
CA VAL A 250 12.18 9.69 -10.62
C VAL A 250 11.44 8.87 -11.68
N ARG A 251 12.08 8.70 -12.85
CA ARG A 251 11.58 7.88 -13.97
C ARG A 251 12.74 7.12 -14.64
N PRO A 252 12.52 5.89 -15.15
CA PRO A 252 11.31 5.08 -14.98
C PRO A 252 11.18 4.57 -13.53
N ARG A 253 9.95 4.44 -13.03
CA ARG A 253 9.69 3.83 -11.73
C ARG A 253 9.76 2.31 -11.84
N ARG A 254 10.64 1.70 -11.04
CA ARG A 254 10.84 0.24 -10.98
C ARG A 254 10.11 -0.38 -9.80
N ILE A 255 9.88 0.37 -8.73
CA ILE A 255 9.17 -0.05 -7.54
C ILE A 255 8.58 1.17 -6.81
N VAL A 256 7.43 0.99 -6.16
CA VAL A 256 6.86 1.89 -5.15
C VAL A 256 7.17 1.33 -3.76
N VAL A 257 7.73 2.15 -2.88
CA VAL A 257 8.04 1.76 -1.50
C VAL A 257 7.25 2.63 -0.55
N ASN A 258 6.23 2.06 0.10
CA ASN A 258 5.49 2.69 1.18
C ASN A 258 6.21 2.42 2.50
N VAL A 259 6.69 3.47 3.17
CA VAL A 259 7.37 3.39 4.46
C VAL A 259 6.42 3.87 5.54
N CYS A 260 5.92 2.94 6.36
CA CYS A 260 4.99 3.24 7.44
C CYS A 260 5.76 3.69 8.70
N VAL A 261 5.65 4.97 9.04
CA VAL A 261 6.35 5.63 10.17
C VAL A 261 5.32 6.32 11.04
N SER A 262 5.37 6.16 12.37
CA SER A 262 4.31 6.62 13.27
C SER A 262 2.92 6.14 12.80
N TYR A 263 2.86 4.85 12.46
CA TYR A 263 1.71 4.23 11.80
C TYR A 263 0.93 3.27 12.71
N SER A 264 -0.39 3.29 12.60
CA SER A 264 -1.34 2.39 13.26
C SER A 264 -2.52 2.12 12.33
N GLY A 265 -2.81 0.85 12.04
CA GLY A 265 -3.94 0.47 11.19
C GLY A 265 -5.29 0.89 11.77
N GLN A 266 -5.46 0.82 13.10
CA GLN A 266 -6.66 1.36 13.76
C GLN A 266 -6.80 2.87 13.55
N SER A 267 -5.70 3.62 13.67
CA SER A 267 -5.71 5.06 13.43
C SER A 267 -5.96 5.38 11.95
N GLU A 268 -5.45 4.57 11.03
CA GLU A 268 -5.69 4.72 9.60
C GLU A 268 -7.16 4.54 9.26
N VAL A 269 -7.81 3.47 9.75
CA VAL A 269 -9.26 3.24 9.55
C VAL A 269 -10.06 4.42 10.09
N ARG A 270 -9.75 4.90 11.31
CA ARG A 270 -10.40 6.08 11.88
C ARG A 270 -10.22 7.31 10.98
N ASN A 271 -8.99 7.59 10.56
CA ASN A 271 -8.66 8.74 9.71
C ASN A 271 -9.36 8.66 8.35
N ALA A 272 -9.47 7.45 7.77
CA ALA A 272 -10.18 7.20 6.53
C ALA A 272 -11.69 7.43 6.65
N CYS A 273 -12.33 6.90 7.69
CA CYS A 273 -13.73 7.20 7.97
C CYS A 273 -13.96 8.71 8.09
N GLN A 274 -13.09 9.42 8.80
CA GLN A 274 -13.17 10.87 8.91
C GLN A 274 -13.00 11.57 7.55
N ALA A 275 -12.06 11.11 6.72
CA ALA A 275 -11.83 11.66 5.39
C ALA A 275 -13.04 11.48 4.46
N VAL A 276 -13.66 10.28 4.47
CA VAL A 276 -14.89 10.01 3.70
C VAL A 276 -16.02 10.93 4.15
N VAL A 277 -16.26 11.05 5.46
CA VAL A 277 -17.31 11.91 6.01
C VAL A 277 -17.07 13.38 5.62
N ASN A 278 -15.84 13.87 5.81
CA ASN A 278 -15.49 15.26 5.47
C ASN A 278 -15.68 15.55 3.98
N LYS A 279 -15.31 14.59 3.11
CA LYS A 279 -15.51 14.71 1.66
C LYS A 279 -16.99 14.80 1.30
N ARG A 280 -17.84 13.91 1.84
CA ARG A 280 -19.29 13.93 1.58
C ARG A 280 -19.96 15.22 2.05
N ILE A 281 -19.55 15.73 3.22
CA ILE A 281 -20.02 17.03 3.73
C ILE A 281 -19.61 18.17 2.77
N HIS A 282 -18.35 18.19 2.34
CA HIS A 282 -17.83 19.21 1.43
C HIS A 282 -18.53 19.19 0.07
N ASP A 283 -18.67 18.00 -0.52
CA ASP A 283 -19.30 17.79 -1.83
C ASP A 283 -20.83 17.95 -1.78
N ARG A 284 -21.41 18.16 -0.59
CA ARG A 284 -22.86 18.20 -0.34
C ARG A 284 -23.59 16.94 -0.79
N THR A 285 -22.92 15.80 -0.75
CA THR A 285 -23.44 14.47 -1.09
C THR A 285 -23.85 13.69 0.17
N VAL A 286 -24.25 14.42 1.22
CA VAL A 286 -24.82 13.83 2.44
C VAL A 286 -26.25 13.38 2.13
N GLU A 287 -26.36 12.30 1.38
CA GLU A 287 -27.59 11.55 1.18
C GLU A 287 -27.65 10.39 2.19
N ASP A 288 -28.82 9.78 2.38
CA ASP A 288 -29.01 8.55 3.21
C ASP A 288 -28.27 7.31 2.64
N THR A 289 -27.41 7.50 1.64
CA THR A 289 -26.59 6.47 1.02
C THR A 289 -25.52 5.99 2.01
N PRO A 290 -25.44 4.68 2.34
CA PRO A 290 -24.42 4.16 3.24
C PRO A 290 -22.99 4.39 2.74
N VAL A 291 -22.04 4.49 3.67
CA VAL A 291 -20.60 4.47 3.32
C VAL A 291 -20.23 3.09 2.82
N THR A 292 -19.62 3.03 1.64
CA THR A 292 -19.18 1.79 1.03
C THR A 292 -17.80 1.36 1.54
N THR A 293 -17.50 0.07 1.43
CA THR A 293 -16.15 -0.43 1.73
C THR A 293 -15.10 0.19 0.79
N ASP A 294 -15.46 0.42 -0.48
CA ASP A 294 -14.55 0.99 -1.47
C ASP A 294 -14.19 2.45 -1.17
N GLU A 295 -15.12 3.24 -0.61
CA GLU A 295 -14.79 4.58 -0.13
C GLU A 295 -13.74 4.56 0.97
N ILE A 296 -13.86 3.63 1.93
CA ILE A 296 -12.87 3.45 3.00
C ILE A 296 -11.54 2.96 2.43
N LYS A 297 -11.56 1.92 1.57
CA LYS A 297 -10.37 1.40 0.89
C LYS A 297 -9.65 2.50 0.11
N GLY A 298 -10.39 3.39 -0.55
CA GLY A 298 -9.85 4.52 -1.29
C GLY A 298 -9.03 5.49 -0.44
N GLN A 299 -9.29 5.53 0.86
CA GLN A 299 -8.57 6.36 1.85
C GLN A 299 -7.48 5.59 2.63
N MET A 300 -7.21 4.32 2.34
CA MET A 300 -6.09 3.57 2.93
C MET A 300 -4.76 3.95 2.28
N LEU A 301 -3.64 3.68 2.95
CA LEU A 301 -2.28 3.95 2.48
C LEU A 301 -2.11 5.39 1.94
N ARG A 302 -2.71 6.37 2.62
CA ARG A 302 -2.57 7.79 2.25
C ARG A 302 -1.18 8.28 2.63
N SER A 303 -0.45 8.82 1.66
CA SER A 303 0.88 9.37 1.95
C SER A 303 0.81 10.76 2.54
N ILE A 304 1.86 11.18 3.24
CA ILE A 304 1.94 12.51 3.89
C ILE A 304 1.93 13.69 2.92
N THR A 305 2.10 13.44 1.61
CA THR A 305 2.03 14.48 0.56
C THR A 305 0.82 14.31 -0.36
N GLN A 306 -0.02 13.30 -0.14
CA GLN A 306 -1.06 12.91 -1.09
C GLN A 306 -2.09 14.01 -1.33
N ASP A 307 -2.40 14.88 -0.36
CA ASP A 307 -3.35 15.97 -0.56
C ASP A 307 -2.97 16.91 -1.71
N ALA A 308 -1.67 17.07 -1.99
CA ALA A 308 -1.16 17.84 -3.13
C ALA A 308 -0.94 16.99 -4.40
N HIS A 309 -1.12 15.67 -4.33
CA HIS A 309 -0.74 14.71 -5.36
C HIS A 309 -1.77 13.58 -5.58
N GLU A 310 -3.04 13.81 -5.22
CA GLU A 310 -4.11 12.80 -5.23
C GLU A 310 -4.23 12.10 -6.60
N ALA A 311 -4.19 12.88 -7.70
CA ALA A 311 -4.30 12.34 -9.05
C ALA A 311 -3.13 11.42 -9.44
N GLU A 312 -1.91 11.73 -9.00
CA GLU A 312 -0.74 10.87 -9.27
C GLU A 312 -0.81 9.60 -8.43
N ASP A 313 -1.16 9.71 -7.14
CA ASP A 313 -1.25 8.56 -6.23
C ASP A 313 -2.38 7.60 -6.62
N ALA A 314 -3.49 8.11 -7.17
CA ALA A 314 -4.57 7.28 -7.70
C ALA A 314 -4.08 6.34 -8.83
N THR A 315 -3.07 6.75 -9.62
CA THR A 315 -2.52 5.88 -10.68
C THR A 315 -1.74 4.67 -10.15
N LEU A 316 -1.36 4.69 -8.87
CA LEU A 316 -0.68 3.56 -8.22
C LEU A 316 -1.65 2.45 -7.82
N PHE A 317 -2.95 2.76 -7.75
CA PHE A 317 -4.02 1.84 -7.35
C PHE A 317 -5.17 1.86 -8.37
N PRO A 318 -4.95 1.42 -9.63
CA PRO A 318 -6.01 1.37 -10.64
C PRO A 318 -7.25 0.58 -10.21
N SER A 319 -7.06 -0.47 -9.42
CA SER A 319 -8.11 -1.23 -8.75
C SER A 319 -8.08 -0.96 -7.25
N ILE A 320 -9.27 -0.97 -6.62
CA ILE A 320 -9.40 -0.83 -5.17
C ILE A 320 -8.64 -1.91 -4.39
N THR A 321 -8.46 -3.09 -5.00
CA THR A 321 -7.75 -4.23 -4.44
C THR A 321 -6.23 -4.08 -4.49
N ASP A 322 -5.67 -3.13 -5.25
CA ASP A 322 -4.21 -2.96 -5.38
C ASP A 322 -3.57 -2.48 -4.07
N ARG A 323 -4.38 -1.92 -3.16
CA ARG A 323 -3.98 -1.54 -1.80
C ARG A 323 -3.81 -2.75 -0.90
N GLU A 324 -4.41 -3.89 -1.23
CA GLU A 324 -4.31 -5.12 -0.45
C GLU A 324 -3.01 -5.85 -0.80
N PRO A 325 -2.09 -6.05 0.15
CA PRO A 325 -0.91 -6.86 -0.10
C PRO A 325 -1.33 -8.31 -0.36
N GLN A 326 -0.77 -8.96 -1.38
CA GLN A 326 -0.98 -10.40 -1.54
C GLN A 326 -0.20 -11.21 -0.51
N VAL A 327 0.94 -10.67 -0.07
CA VAL A 327 1.85 -11.33 0.86
C VAL A 327 2.17 -10.39 2.02
N MET A 328 2.04 -10.89 3.25
CA MET A 328 2.53 -10.24 4.47
C MET A 328 3.63 -11.11 5.07
N LEU A 329 4.86 -10.61 5.02
CA LEU A 329 6.03 -11.25 5.61
C LEU A 329 6.32 -10.65 6.98
N ARG A 330 6.48 -11.48 8.01
CA ARG A 330 7.01 -11.07 9.31
C ARG A 330 8.18 -11.93 9.74
N THR A 331 9.21 -11.28 10.24
CA THR A 331 10.42 -11.94 10.73
C THR A 331 10.39 -12.21 12.23
N SER A 332 11.39 -12.93 12.72
CA SER A 332 11.70 -13.21 14.12
C SER A 332 10.73 -14.16 14.85
N GLY A 333 9.97 -14.98 14.11
CA GLY A 333 9.11 -16.04 14.65
C GLY A 333 7.78 -15.56 15.24
N GLU A 334 7.53 -14.25 15.29
CA GLU A 334 6.30 -13.71 15.87
C GLU A 334 5.11 -13.85 14.91
N GLN A 335 4.05 -14.53 15.34
CA GLN A 335 2.85 -14.79 14.52
C GLN A 335 1.71 -13.83 14.85
N ARG A 336 1.87 -12.55 14.49
CA ARG A 336 0.84 -11.51 14.60
C ARG A 336 1.12 -10.37 13.63
N ILE A 337 0.14 -9.53 13.35
CA ILE A 337 0.32 -8.35 12.48
C ILE A 337 0.64 -7.06 13.25
N SER A 338 0.40 -7.04 14.57
CA SER A 338 0.74 -5.91 15.44
C SER A 338 0.20 -4.55 14.96
N ASN A 339 -1.09 -4.49 14.61
CA ASN A 339 -1.76 -3.26 14.16
C ASN A 339 -1.20 -2.69 12.83
N PHE A 340 -0.59 -3.54 12.01
CA PHE A 340 -0.11 -3.20 10.67
C PHE A 340 -1.12 -3.59 9.60
N LEU A 341 -1.46 -2.66 8.70
CA LEU A 341 -2.35 -2.87 7.53
C LEU A 341 -3.62 -3.64 7.87
N LEU A 342 -4.34 -3.22 8.92
CA LEU A 342 -5.46 -3.99 9.46
C LEU A 342 -6.58 -4.20 8.45
N PHE A 343 -6.87 -3.18 7.65
CA PHE A 343 -7.99 -3.19 6.72
C PHE A 343 -7.59 -3.82 5.39
N GLU A 344 -6.36 -3.54 4.94
CA GLU A 344 -5.80 -4.02 3.69
C GLU A 344 -5.45 -5.50 3.75
N SER A 345 -5.20 -6.06 4.95
CA SER A 345 -4.73 -7.45 5.09
C SER A 345 -5.84 -8.51 5.10
N ALA A 346 -7.06 -8.18 4.68
CA ALA A 346 -8.24 -9.05 4.81
C ALA A 346 -8.10 -10.41 4.07
N TYR A 347 -7.43 -10.41 2.92
CA TYR A 347 -7.21 -11.61 2.08
C TYR A 347 -5.73 -11.89 1.82
N THR A 348 -4.86 -11.36 2.68
CA THR A 348 -3.41 -11.47 2.55
C THR A 348 -2.91 -12.83 3.02
N GLU A 349 -1.96 -13.40 2.26
CA GLU A 349 -1.26 -14.60 2.68
C GLU A 349 -0.13 -14.24 3.66
N PHE A 350 -0.19 -14.79 4.88
CA PHE A 350 0.81 -14.53 5.91
C PHE A 350 1.95 -15.54 5.86
N PHE A 351 3.18 -15.02 5.96
CA PHE A 351 4.42 -15.77 6.05
C PHE A 351 5.23 -15.31 7.26
N TYR A 352 5.65 -16.27 8.09
CA TYR A 352 6.41 -16.01 9.30
C TYR A 352 7.78 -16.69 9.19
N LEU A 353 8.85 -15.91 9.27
CA LEU A 353 10.21 -16.42 9.28
C LEU A 353 10.77 -16.39 10.70
N GLU A 354 11.38 -17.48 11.14
CA GLU A 354 12.09 -17.54 12.42
C GLU A 354 13.34 -16.63 12.45
N LYS A 355 13.92 -16.35 11.28
CA LYS A 355 15.08 -15.46 11.13
C LYS A 355 14.77 -14.04 11.58
N THR A 356 15.69 -13.39 12.28
CA THR A 356 15.62 -11.95 12.58
C THR A 356 15.77 -11.13 11.30
N TRP A 357 15.14 -9.95 11.22
CA TRP A 357 15.19 -9.10 10.03
C TRP A 357 16.60 -8.90 9.42
N PRO A 358 17.64 -8.56 10.21
CA PRO A 358 19.00 -8.40 9.68
C PRO A 358 19.60 -9.63 8.97
N THR A 359 19.09 -10.83 9.25
CA THR A 359 19.62 -12.09 8.69
C THR A 359 18.77 -12.66 7.56
N VAL A 360 17.71 -11.96 7.14
CA VAL A 360 16.93 -12.35 5.96
C VAL A 360 17.81 -12.25 4.72
N THR A 361 17.73 -13.24 3.85
CA THR A 361 18.45 -13.31 2.57
C THR A 361 17.48 -13.19 1.41
N LYS A 362 18.00 -12.97 0.20
CA LYS A 362 17.18 -13.02 -1.02
C LYS A 362 16.54 -14.40 -1.22
N GLY A 363 17.26 -15.48 -0.91
CA GLY A 363 16.72 -16.84 -0.98
C GLY A 363 15.50 -17.06 -0.08
N ASP A 364 15.47 -16.40 1.10
CA ASP A 364 14.29 -16.45 1.97
C ASP A 364 13.06 -15.79 1.31
N LEU A 365 13.26 -14.68 0.59
CA LEU A 365 12.18 -14.03 -0.17
C LEU A 365 11.74 -14.90 -1.35
N GLU A 366 12.67 -15.51 -2.09
CA GLU A 366 12.37 -16.44 -3.17
C GLU A 366 11.56 -17.65 -2.67
N ASP A 367 11.88 -18.18 -1.50
CA ASP A 367 11.12 -19.26 -0.86
C ASP A 367 9.70 -18.83 -0.46
N VAL A 368 9.52 -17.60 0.03
CA VAL A 368 8.19 -17.04 0.31
C VAL A 368 7.37 -16.92 -0.98
N ILE A 369 7.99 -16.42 -2.05
CA ILE A 369 7.34 -16.29 -3.37
C ILE A 369 6.93 -17.66 -3.91
N ARG A 370 7.82 -18.65 -3.84
CA ARG A 370 7.54 -20.01 -4.29
C ARG A 370 6.35 -20.60 -3.52
N GLN A 371 6.37 -20.54 -2.20
CA GLN A 371 5.27 -21.03 -1.37
C GLN A 371 3.96 -20.29 -1.65
N TYR A 372 3.99 -18.98 -1.91
CA TYR A 372 2.81 -18.23 -2.32
C TYR A 372 2.23 -18.73 -3.64
N SER A 373 3.08 -19.00 -4.64
CA SER A 373 2.64 -19.54 -5.94
C SER A 373 2.05 -20.95 -5.86
N GLU A 374 2.38 -21.72 -4.82
CA GLU A 374 1.82 -23.06 -4.57
C GLU A 374 0.45 -23.01 -3.87
N ARG A 375 0.01 -21.86 -3.32
CA ARG A 375 -1.27 -21.76 -2.61
C ARG A 375 -2.46 -21.70 -3.56
N ASP A 376 -3.45 -22.54 -3.26
CA ASP A 376 -4.79 -22.48 -3.85
C ASP A 376 -5.61 -21.36 -3.15
N ARG A 377 -5.70 -20.19 -3.79
CA ARG A 377 -6.35 -19.01 -3.22
C ARG A 377 -7.86 -19.05 -3.49
N ARG A 378 -8.63 -19.46 -2.49
CA ARG A 378 -10.07 -19.66 -2.63
C ARG A 378 -10.91 -18.40 -2.44
N LEU A 379 -10.38 -17.32 -1.85
CA LEU A 379 -11.08 -16.04 -1.64
C LEU A 379 -12.54 -16.21 -1.13
N GLY A 380 -12.77 -17.17 -0.22
CA GLY A 380 -14.09 -17.48 0.32
C GLY A 380 -15.07 -18.13 -0.67
N LYS A 381 -14.61 -18.68 -1.80
CA LYS A 381 -15.37 -19.50 -2.74
C LYS A 381 -15.19 -21.00 -2.50
#